data_AF-A0ABD2MY37-F1
#
_entry.id   AF-A0ABD2MY37-F1
#
_cell.length_a   1.000
_cell.length_b   1.000
_cell.length_c   1.000
_cell.angle_alpha   90.00
_cell.angle_beta   90.00
_cell.angle_gamma   90.00
#
_symmetry.space_group_name_H-M   'P 1'
#
loop_
_entity.id
_entity.type
_entity.pdbx_description
1 polymer ?
#
loop_
_entity_poly.entity_id
_entity_poly.type
_entity_poly.pdbx_seq_one_letter_code
_entity_poly.pdbx_strand_id
1 'polypeptide(L)'
;MWKTFVCDNNQYIIKVVPLENCIQVNLSDLKTIWREELSHENLSNRFKEANQSLGGTEENVKEQIITLINNINEAMKVQIEKKSLSLSLKITSKLDIFNLNFEFLLSRLSEETFYSEVTGPLVRTVRYLEEKELIMRNLLIKKDRELQEYKLEKGNITRGT
;
A
#
# COMPACT_ATOMS: atom_id res chain seq x y z
N MET A 1 -4.69 0.12 -0.65
CA MET A 1 -3.84 -0.43 0.43
C MET A 1 -2.37 -0.16 0.07
N TRP A 2 -1.47 0.03 1.04
CA TRP A 2 -0.03 0.14 0.72
C TRP A 2 0.51 -1.24 0.29
N LYS A 3 1.32 -1.26 -0.76
CA LYS A 3 1.95 -2.46 -1.33
C LYS A 3 3.46 -2.29 -1.30
N THR A 4 4.18 -3.33 -0.90
CA THR A 4 5.64 -3.35 -0.88
C THR A 4 6.16 -3.99 -2.16
N PHE A 5 7.28 -3.47 -2.67
CA PHE A 5 8.05 -4.09 -3.75
C PHE A 5 9.54 -3.77 -3.61
N VAL A 6 10.38 -4.58 -4.25
CA VAL A 6 11.84 -4.41 -4.22
C VAL A 6 12.32 -4.02 -5.61
N CYS A 7 13.11 -2.95 -5.69
CA CYS A 7 13.72 -2.48 -6.93
C CYS A 7 15.15 -2.03 -6.61
N ASP A 8 16.13 -2.53 -7.37
CA ASP A 8 17.56 -2.19 -7.21
C ASP A 8 18.06 -2.29 -5.75
N ASN A 9 17.80 -3.43 -5.10
CA ASN A 9 18.11 -3.72 -3.68
C ASN A 9 17.47 -2.78 -2.64
N ASN A 10 16.58 -1.88 -3.05
CA ASN A 10 15.85 -0.99 -2.15
C ASN A 10 14.40 -1.42 -2.02
N GLN A 11 13.86 -1.31 -0.81
CA GLN A 11 12.45 -1.60 -0.54
C GLN A 11 11.63 -0.32 -0.69
N TYR A 12 10.56 -0.41 -1.46
CA TYR A 12 9.62 0.68 -1.70
C TYR A 12 8.21 0.26 -1.29
N ILE A 13 7.40 1.26 -0.95
CA ILE A 13 5.96 1.11 -0.75
C ILE A 13 5.20 2.02 -1.70
N ILE A 14 4.18 1.47 -2.36
CA ILE A 14 3.30 2.21 -3.27
C ILE A 14 1.85 2.10 -2.83
N LYS A 15 1.08 3.17 -3.02
CA LYS A 15 -0.35 3.22 -2.75
C LYS A 15 -1.04 4.02 -3.84
N VAL A 16 -2.08 3.43 -4.40
CA VAL A 16 -3.02 4.11 -5.28
C VAL A 16 -4.24 4.53 -4.49
N VAL A 17 -4.65 5.77 -4.67
CA VAL A 17 -5.93 6.30 -4.18
C VAL A 17 -6.73 6.71 -5.41
N PRO A 18 -7.73 5.92 -5.81
CA PRO A 18 -8.66 6.36 -6.84
C PRO A 18 -9.54 7.48 -6.27
N LEU A 19 -9.51 8.65 -6.88
CA LEU A 19 -10.46 9.74 -6.65
C LEU A 19 -11.49 9.76 -7.80
N GLU A 20 -12.54 10.58 -7.66
CA GLU A 20 -13.62 10.68 -8.65
C GLU A 20 -13.09 11.06 -10.04
N ASN A 21 -12.26 12.11 -10.12
CA ASN A 21 -11.76 12.66 -11.39
C ASN A 21 -10.25 12.48 -11.62
N CYS A 22 -9.54 11.90 -10.65
CA CYS A 22 -8.10 11.69 -10.72
C CYS A 22 -7.67 10.41 -10.02
N ILE A 23 -6.45 9.99 -10.29
CA ILE A 23 -5.76 8.93 -9.56
C ILE A 23 -4.56 9.57 -8.88
N GLN A 24 -4.47 9.37 -7.58
CA GLN A 24 -3.31 9.77 -6.81
C GLN A 24 -2.45 8.54 -6.54
N VAL A 25 -1.19 8.60 -6.97
CA VAL A 25 -0.19 7.56 -6.72
C VAL A 25 0.81 8.11 -5.73
N ASN A 26 0.99 7.41 -4.61
CA ASN A 26 1.98 7.73 -3.59
C ASN A 26 3.03 6.62 -3.56
N LEU A 27 4.30 6.98 -3.65
CA LEU A 27 5.44 6.09 -3.52
C LEU A 27 6.29 6.55 -2.35
N SER A 28 6.82 5.64 -1.54
CA SER A 28 7.75 5.98 -0.47
C SER A 28 8.85 4.95 -0.33
N ASP A 29 10.05 5.41 0.05
CA ASP A 29 11.18 4.58 0.44
C ASP A 29 11.35 4.54 1.97
N LEU A 30 10.27 4.83 2.72
CA LEU A 30 10.20 4.98 4.17
C LEU A 30 11.01 6.16 4.74
N LYS A 31 11.75 6.90 3.90
CA LYS A 31 12.45 8.14 4.25
C LYS A 31 11.76 9.36 3.66
N THR A 32 11.33 9.24 2.43
CA THR A 32 10.68 10.27 1.63
C THR A 32 9.45 9.70 0.96
N ILE A 33 8.50 10.57 0.63
CA ILE A 33 7.29 10.22 -0.11
C ILE A 33 7.21 11.10 -1.34
N TRP A 34 6.89 10.46 -2.46
CA TRP A 34 6.64 11.11 -3.73
C TRP A 34 5.19 10.88 -4.12
N ARG A 35 4.59 11.89 -4.76
CA ARG A 35 3.20 11.86 -5.20
C ARG A 35 3.09 12.34 -6.63
N GLU A 36 2.22 11.67 -7.36
CA GLU A 36 1.69 12.16 -8.62
C GLU A 36 0.16 12.11 -8.57
N GLU A 37 -0.48 13.16 -9.07
CA GLU A 37 -1.92 13.22 -9.29
C GLU A 37 -2.17 13.29 -10.80
N LEU A 38 -2.85 12.28 -11.33
CA LEU A 38 -3.15 12.15 -12.75
C LEU A 38 -4.66 12.30 -12.96
N SER A 39 -5.09 13.26 -13.76
CA SER A 39 -6.48 13.34 -14.25
C SER A 39 -6.77 12.20 -15.24
N HIS A 40 -8.04 11.81 -15.38
CA HIS A 40 -8.43 10.75 -16.34
C HIS A 40 -8.01 11.03 -17.78
N GLU A 41 -8.07 12.30 -18.19
CA GLU A 41 -7.60 12.75 -19.51
C GLU A 41 -6.09 12.55 -19.68
N ASN A 42 -5.29 13.00 -18.71
CA ASN A 42 -3.84 12.87 -18.75
C ASN A 42 -3.39 11.40 -18.69
N LEU A 43 -4.10 10.60 -17.91
CA LEU A 43 -3.87 9.18 -17.77
C LEU A 43 -4.16 8.45 -19.09
N SER A 44 -5.30 8.74 -19.72
CA SER A 44 -5.67 8.15 -21.00
C SER A 44 -4.73 8.57 -22.13
N ASN A 45 -4.30 9.84 -22.15
CA ASN A 45 -3.34 10.34 -23.13
C ASN A 45 -1.97 9.67 -22.96
N ARG A 46 -1.41 9.65 -21.73
CA ARG A 46 -0.13 8.97 -21.46
C ARG A 46 -0.19 7.47 -21.74
N PHE A 47 -1.32 6.83 -21.44
CA PHE A 47 -1.49 5.41 -21.73
C PHE A 47 -1.50 5.13 -23.24
N LYS A 48 -2.20 5.95 -24.03
CA LYS A 48 -2.22 5.86 -25.49
C LYS A 48 -0.86 6.16 -26.11
N GLU A 49 -0.14 7.14 -25.58
CA GLU A 49 1.23 7.46 -26.02
C GLU A 49 2.19 6.30 -25.76
N ALA A 50 2.13 5.70 -24.57
CA ALA A 50 3.01 4.59 -24.18
C ALA A 50 2.62 3.25 -24.83
N ASN A 51 1.34 3.07 -25.18
CA ASN A 51 0.78 1.83 -25.71
C ASN A 51 -0.13 2.10 -26.92
N GLN A 52 0.43 2.61 -28.01
CA GLN A 52 -0.31 2.96 -29.25
C GLN A 52 -1.14 1.79 -29.82
N SER A 53 -0.83 0.55 -29.46
CA SER A 53 -1.53 -0.67 -29.88
C SER A 53 -2.70 -1.08 -28.98
N LEU A 54 -2.84 -0.50 -27.78
CA LEU A 54 -3.90 -0.85 -26.81
C LEU A 54 -5.01 0.22 -26.85
N GLY A 55 -6.05 -0.05 -27.64
CA GLY A 55 -7.28 0.74 -27.62
C GLY A 55 -8.12 0.39 -26.39
N GLY A 56 -8.31 1.35 -25.48
CA GLY A 56 -9.16 1.17 -24.29
C GLY A 56 -9.96 2.44 -23.98
N THR A 57 -11.16 2.26 -23.42
CA THR A 57 -11.95 3.33 -22.79
C THR A 57 -11.28 3.79 -21.50
N GLU A 58 -11.47 5.07 -21.13
CA GLU A 58 -10.79 5.70 -19.98
C GLU A 58 -10.95 4.91 -18.67
N GLU A 59 -12.14 4.32 -18.47
CA GLU A 59 -12.48 3.53 -17.30
C GLU A 59 -11.70 2.20 -17.25
N ASN A 60 -11.53 1.53 -18.39
CA ASN A 60 -10.72 0.32 -18.51
C ASN A 60 -9.22 0.62 -18.28
N VAL A 61 -8.74 1.78 -18.76
CA VAL A 61 -7.34 2.20 -18.53
C VAL A 61 -7.09 2.46 -17.04
N LYS A 62 -8.03 3.11 -16.35
CA LYS A 62 -7.96 3.33 -14.90
C LYS A 62 -7.86 2.00 -14.14
N GLU A 63 -8.72 1.05 -14.45
CA GLU A 63 -8.68 -0.29 -13.83
C GLU A 63 -7.39 -1.04 -14.14
N GLN A 64 -6.89 -0.97 -15.38
CA GLN A 64 -5.61 -1.58 -15.77
C GLN A 64 -4.43 -0.98 -15.02
N ILE A 65 -4.41 0.33 -14.79
CA ILE A 65 -3.34 0.96 -14.01
C ILE A 65 -3.43 0.60 -12.53
N ILE A 66 -4.65 0.56 -11.97
CA ILE A 66 -4.86 0.15 -10.58
C ILE A 66 -4.42 -1.30 -10.37
N THR A 67 -4.79 -2.20 -11.28
CA THR A 67 -4.39 -3.62 -11.24
C THR A 67 -2.88 -3.78 -11.42
N LEU A 68 -2.26 -3.02 -12.33
CA LEU A 68 -0.82 -3.00 -12.54
C LEU A 68 -0.04 -2.58 -11.28
N ILE A 69 -0.51 -1.56 -10.56
CA ILE A 69 0.12 -1.14 -9.31
C ILE A 69 -0.17 -2.14 -8.18
N ASN A 70 -1.36 -2.73 -8.13
CA ASN A 70 -1.69 -3.76 -7.15
C ASN A 70 -0.85 -5.03 -7.33
N ASN A 71 -0.48 -5.35 -8.57
CA ASN A 71 0.32 -6.51 -8.97
C ASN A 71 1.76 -6.11 -9.33
N ILE A 72 2.30 -5.04 -8.74
CA ILE A 72 3.64 -4.54 -9.06
C ILE A 72 4.75 -5.58 -8.82
N ASN A 73 4.53 -6.55 -7.93
CA ASN A 73 5.47 -7.65 -7.69
C ASN A 73 5.47 -8.70 -8.81
N GLU A 74 4.42 -8.75 -9.62
CA GLU A 74 4.29 -9.61 -10.80
C GLU A 74 4.68 -8.88 -12.09
N ALA A 75 5.03 -7.58 -11.98
CA ALA A 75 5.46 -6.80 -13.13
C ALA A 75 6.77 -7.38 -13.70
N MET A 76 6.83 -7.44 -15.03
CA MET A 76 7.98 -7.97 -15.76
C MET A 76 9.23 -7.12 -15.52
N LYS A 77 9.07 -5.80 -15.41
CA LYS A 77 10.16 -4.87 -15.13
C LYS A 77 9.65 -3.66 -14.38
N VAL A 78 10.36 -3.27 -13.32
CA VAL A 78 10.14 -2.02 -12.60
C VAL A 78 11.46 -1.28 -12.58
N GLN A 79 11.47 -0.02 -13.04
CA GLN A 79 12.64 0.85 -13.03
C GLN A 79 12.31 2.13 -12.27
N ILE A 80 13.22 2.54 -11.40
CA ILE A 80 13.09 3.78 -10.64
C ILE A 80 14.28 4.68 -10.97
N GLU A 81 13.99 5.85 -11.53
CA GLU A 81 14.99 6.90 -11.75
C GLU A 81 14.74 8.07 -10.81
N LYS A 82 15.64 8.22 -9.82
CA LYS A 82 15.59 9.35 -8.88
C LYS A 82 16.31 10.57 -9.49
N LYS A 83 15.59 11.66 -9.66
CA LYS A 83 16.13 13.01 -9.88
C LYS A 83 16.00 13.81 -8.58
N SER A 84 16.69 14.95 -8.49
CA SER A 84 16.82 15.73 -7.24
C SER A 84 15.48 16.06 -6.55
N LEU A 85 14.44 16.39 -7.32
CA LEU A 85 13.11 16.78 -6.83
C LEU A 85 11.98 15.89 -7.35
N SER A 86 12.27 14.98 -8.28
CA SER A 86 11.29 14.12 -8.93
C SER A 86 11.78 12.69 -9.04
N LEU A 87 10.85 11.75 -9.09
CA LEU A 87 11.12 10.34 -9.23
C LEU A 87 10.30 9.81 -10.40
N SER A 88 10.97 9.24 -11.40
CA SER A 88 10.30 8.50 -12.47
C SER A 88 10.19 7.03 -12.06
N LEU A 89 8.98 6.49 -12.10
CA LEU A 89 8.67 5.09 -11.89
C LEU A 89 8.11 4.52 -13.19
N LYS A 90 8.90 3.67 -13.84
CA LYS A 90 8.50 2.98 -15.07
C LYS A 90 8.16 1.53 -14.76
N ILE A 91 6.95 1.12 -15.13
CA ILE A 91 6.44 -0.23 -14.92
C ILE A 91 6.14 -0.83 -16.29
N THR A 92 6.70 -2.01 -16.53
CA THR A 92 6.39 -2.85 -17.69
C THR A 92 5.75 -4.13 -17.18
N SER A 93 4.52 -4.39 -17.62
CA SER A 93 3.80 -5.64 -17.36
C SER A 93 3.46 -6.35 -18.67
N LYS A 94 3.30 -7.68 -18.63
CA LYS A 94 2.89 -8.46 -19.78
C LYS A 94 1.37 -8.66 -19.72
N LEU A 95 0.65 -8.10 -20.68
CA LEU A 95 -0.78 -8.32 -20.89
C LEU A 95 -0.94 -9.26 -22.08
N ASP A 96 -1.00 -10.56 -21.79
CA ASP A 96 -1.17 -11.63 -22.78
C ASP A 96 -0.10 -11.61 -23.90
N ILE A 97 -0.40 -11.01 -25.06
CA ILE A 97 0.49 -10.90 -26.23
C ILE A 97 1.23 -9.55 -26.27
N PHE A 98 0.81 -8.57 -25.46
CA PHE A 98 1.34 -7.20 -25.47
C PHE A 98 2.09 -6.85 -24.19
N ASN A 99 3.06 -5.94 -24.29
CA ASN A 99 3.71 -5.35 -23.13
C ASN A 99 3.03 -4.02 -22.82
N LEU A 100 2.45 -3.91 -21.62
CA LEU A 100 1.89 -2.69 -21.10
C LEU A 100 3.01 -1.91 -20.41
N ASN A 101 3.35 -0.75 -20.96
CA ASN A 101 4.33 0.16 -20.38
C ASN A 101 3.63 1.39 -19.82
N PHE A 102 3.96 1.78 -18.59
CA PHE A 102 3.50 3.03 -18.02
C PHE A 102 4.59 3.71 -17.20
N GLU A 103 4.68 5.03 -17.29
CA GLU A 103 5.64 5.84 -16.56
C GLU A 103 4.92 6.88 -15.70
N PHE A 104 5.22 6.85 -14.41
CA PHE A 104 4.78 7.84 -13.42
C PHE A 104 5.91 8.83 -13.15
N LEU A 105 5.57 10.11 -13.10
CA LEU A 105 6.48 11.20 -12.78
C LEU A 105 6.07 11.79 -11.43
N LEU A 106 6.62 11.21 -10.35
CA LEU A 106 6.26 11.58 -9.00
C LEU A 106 7.09 12.77 -8.50
N SER A 107 6.44 13.68 -7.80
CA SER A 107 7.05 14.85 -7.18
C SER A 107 7.31 14.59 -5.69
N ARG A 108 8.45 15.05 -5.16
CA ARG A 108 8.77 14.89 -3.73
C ARG A 108 7.83 15.76 -2.89
N LEU A 109 7.21 15.17 -1.87
CA LEU A 109 6.39 15.91 -0.92
C LEU A 109 7.23 16.47 0.24
N SER A 110 6.66 17.44 0.95
CA SER A 110 7.27 18.01 2.15
C SER A 110 7.26 17.03 3.32
N GLU A 111 8.17 17.26 4.28
CA GLU A 111 8.28 16.45 5.50
C GLU A 111 7.02 16.56 6.38
N GLU A 112 6.34 17.71 6.35
CA GLU A 112 5.07 17.91 7.05
C GLU A 112 3.96 16.99 6.51
N THR A 113 3.88 16.84 5.18
CA THR A 113 2.92 15.92 4.55
C THR A 113 3.29 14.47 4.83
N PHE A 114 4.58 14.14 4.87
CA PHE A 114 5.03 12.80 5.28
C PHE A 114 4.61 12.47 6.71
N TYR A 115 4.79 13.42 7.63
CA TYR A 115 4.36 13.24 9.02
C TYR A 115 2.85 13.06 9.13
N SER A 116 2.05 13.90 8.46
CA SER A 116 0.59 13.85 8.59
C SER A 116 -0.04 12.59 7.98
N GLU A 117 0.53 12.06 6.90
CA GLU A 117 -0.04 10.91 6.18
C GLU A 117 0.55 9.55 6.54
N VAL A 118 1.80 9.51 7.00
CA VAL A 118 2.52 8.26 7.29
C VAL A 118 2.80 8.16 8.78
N THR A 119 3.63 9.04 9.32
CA THR A 119 4.13 8.92 10.70
C THR A 119 3.02 9.07 11.73
N GLY A 120 2.16 10.07 11.59
CA GLY A 120 1.06 10.36 12.50
C GLY A 120 0.08 9.19 12.63
N PRO A 121 -0.46 8.65 11.51
CA PRO A 121 -1.28 7.45 11.54
C PRO A 121 -0.57 6.25 12.15
N LEU A 122 0.71 6.00 11.80
CA LEU A 122 1.48 4.90 12.39
C LEU A 122 1.60 5.00 13.91
N VAL A 123 1.96 6.18 14.43
CA VAL A 123 2.06 6.40 15.88
C VAL A 123 0.72 6.17 16.59
N ARG A 124 -0.39 6.64 15.98
CA ARG A 124 -1.74 6.38 16.51
C ARG A 124 -2.07 4.89 16.51
N THR A 125 -1.71 4.17 15.45
CA THR A 125 -1.91 2.72 15.36
C THR A 125 -1.09 1.98 16.41
N VAL A 126 0.18 2.34 16.62
CA VAL A 126 1.02 1.74 17.66
C VAL A 126 0.40 1.92 19.04
N ARG A 127 0.02 3.16 19.39
CA ARG A 127 -0.64 3.44 20.66
C ARG A 127 -1.95 2.65 20.83
N TYR A 128 -2.75 2.58 19.77
CA TYR A 128 -3.99 1.79 19.79
C TYR A 128 -3.70 0.30 20.04
N LEU A 129 -2.66 -0.25 19.43
CA LEU A 129 -2.26 -1.65 19.62
C LEU A 129 -1.77 -1.90 21.05
N GLU A 130 -0.98 -1.00 21.63
CA GLU A 130 -0.55 -1.08 23.04
C GLU A 130 -1.74 -1.06 24.00
N GLU A 131 -2.71 -0.16 23.77
CA GLU A 131 -3.95 -0.12 24.56
C GLU A 131 -4.75 -1.42 24.44
N LYS A 132 -4.84 -1.98 23.23
CA LYS A 132 -5.51 -3.27 23.02
C LYS A 132 -4.78 -4.43 23.68
N GLU A 133 -3.46 -4.46 23.62
CA GLU A 133 -2.64 -5.47 24.28
C GLU A 133 -2.90 -5.45 25.80
N LEU A 134 -2.90 -4.26 26.41
CA LEU A 134 -3.17 -4.12 27.84
C LEU A 134 -4.56 -4.65 28.21
N ILE A 135 -5.59 -4.32 27.43
CA ILE A 135 -6.95 -4.81 27.63
C ILE A 135 -6.98 -6.35 27.54
N MET A 136 -6.33 -6.93 26.52
CA MET A 136 -6.29 -8.38 26.34
C MET A 136 -5.56 -9.08 27.48
N ARG A 137 -4.42 -8.54 27.95
CA ARG A 137 -3.70 -9.06 29.12
C ARG A 137 -4.56 -9.04 30.37
N ASN A 138 -5.29 -7.96 30.62
CA ASN A 138 -6.20 -7.87 31.76
C ASN A 138 -7.35 -8.88 31.68
N LEU A 139 -7.89 -9.12 30.48
CA LEU A 139 -8.90 -10.14 30.26
C LEU A 139 -8.37 -11.55 30.53
N LEU A 140 -7.15 -11.86 30.10
CA LEU A 140 -6.48 -13.13 30.40
C LEU A 140 -6.31 -13.33 31.91
N ILE A 141 -5.77 -12.33 32.61
CA ILE A 141 -5.59 -12.39 34.08
C ILE A 141 -6.92 -12.61 34.78
N LYS A 142 -8.00 -11.95 34.33
CA LYS A 142 -9.33 -12.13 34.90
C LYS A 142 -9.84 -13.56 34.68
N LYS A 143 -9.67 -14.11 33.47
CA LYS A 143 -10.07 -15.48 33.15
C LYS A 143 -9.27 -16.52 33.91
N ASP A 144 -7.97 -16.29 34.12
CA ASP A 144 -7.12 -17.16 34.93
C ASP A 144 -7.56 -17.17 36.40
N ARG A 145 -7.95 -16.02 36.96
CA ARG A 145 -8.53 -15.94 38.31
C ARG A 145 -9.85 -16.69 38.41
N GLU A 146 -10.77 -16.48 37.47
CA GLU A 146 -12.03 -17.23 37.40
C GLU A 146 -11.75 -18.74 37.36
N LEU A 147 -10.80 -19.20 36.55
CA LEU A 147 -10.40 -20.61 36.50
C LEU A 147 -9.80 -21.13 37.82
N GLN A 148 -9.02 -20.32 38.52
CA GLN A 148 -8.49 -20.67 39.85
C GLN A 148 -9.62 -20.81 40.87
N GLU A 149 -10.56 -19.87 40.90
CA GLU A 149 -11.75 -19.92 41.75
C GLU A 149 -12.59 -21.18 41.45
N TYR A 150 -12.84 -21.49 40.17
CA TYR A 150 -13.54 -22.71 39.76
C TYR A 150 -12.83 -24.00 40.22
N LYS A 151 -11.48 -24.04 40.16
CA LYS A 151 -10.69 -25.17 40.67
C LYS A 151 -10.78 -25.32 42.19
N LEU A 152 -10.82 -24.20 42.91
CA LEU A 152 -10.93 -24.19 44.38
C LEU A 152 -12.32 -24.58 44.86
N GLU A 153 -13.38 -24.16 44.14
CA GLU A 153 -14.76 -24.37 44.58
C GLU A 153 -15.31 -25.77 44.25
N LYS A 154 -15.34 -26.23 42.99
CA LYS A 154 -15.99 -27.53 42.61
C LYS A 154 -15.56 -28.22 41.29
N GLY A 155 -14.50 -27.79 40.58
CA GLY A 155 -14.31 -28.21 39.18
C GLY A 155 -13.23 -29.28 38.89
N ASN A 156 -13.61 -30.57 38.79
CA ASN A 156 -12.84 -31.52 37.96
C ASN A 156 -13.18 -31.25 36.48
N ILE A 157 -12.16 -30.93 35.67
CA ILE A 157 -12.33 -30.64 34.24
C ILE A 157 -12.55 -31.97 33.49
N THR A 158 -13.68 -32.09 32.80
CA THR A 158 -14.11 -33.34 32.13
C THR A 158 -13.33 -33.66 30.85
N ARG A 159 -12.56 -32.71 30.31
CA ARG A 159 -11.70 -32.86 29.13
C ARG A 159 -10.30 -32.33 29.45
N GLY A 160 -9.58 -33.07 30.27
CA GLY A 160 -8.18 -32.85 30.62
C GLY A 160 -7.42 -34.16 30.53
N THR A 161 -7.46 -34.79 29.36
CA THR A 161 -6.53 -35.84 28.91
C THR A 161 -5.80 -35.31 27.69
#